data_AF-K2AR05-F1
#
_entry.id   AF-K2AR05-F1
#
_cell.length_a   1.000
_cell.length_b   1.000
_cell.length_c   1.000
_cell.angle_alpha   90.00
_cell.angle_beta   90.00
_cell.angle_gamma   90.00
#
_symmetry.space_group_name_H-M   'P 1'
#
loop_
_entity.id
_entity.type
_entity.pdbx_description
1 polymer ?
#
loop_
_entity_poly.entity_id
_entity_poly.type
_entity_poly.pdbx_seq_one_letter_code
_entity_poly.pdbx_strand_id
1 'polypeptide(L)'
;MKKLRGVKFLFEDATYDEMTSPVGRLTLITTSKGLHAVLWGNAHENPHYEKMINSLRQSKNEETLVKTKQQLTEYFQGKRKMF
;
A
#
# COMPACT_ATOMS: atom_id res chain seq x y z
N MET A 1 1.11 8.69 -21.91
CA MET A 1 0.51 7.67 -21.02
C MET A 1 1.45 7.42 -19.85
N LYS A 2 1.10 7.82 -18.62
CA LYS A 2 1.93 7.57 -17.43
C LYS A 2 1.88 6.07 -17.10
N LYS A 3 2.98 5.34 -17.32
CA LYS A 3 3.08 3.89 -17.04
C LYS A 3 2.87 3.63 -15.54
N LEU A 4 2.02 2.66 -15.21
CA LEU A 4 1.89 2.09 -13.86
C LEU A 4 3.18 1.37 -13.50
N ARG A 5 4.07 2.02 -12.75
CA ARG A 5 5.29 1.40 -12.21
C ARG A 5 4.93 0.62 -10.96
N GLY A 6 5.46 -0.60 -10.83
CA GLY A 6 5.37 -1.41 -9.60
C GLY A 6 4.05 -2.14 -9.35
N VAL A 7 3.08 -2.08 -10.27
CA VAL A 7 1.76 -2.72 -10.07
C VAL A 7 1.24 -3.46 -11.31
N LYS A 8 2.17 -3.89 -12.17
CA LYS A 8 1.86 -4.59 -13.42
C LYS A 8 1.31 -6.01 -13.22
N PHE A 9 1.48 -6.58 -12.03
CA PHE A 9 1.11 -7.95 -11.70
C PHE A 9 0.46 -7.99 -10.31
N LEU A 10 -0.77 -7.47 -10.22
CA LEU A 10 -1.60 -7.73 -9.05
C LEU A 10 -2.08 -9.17 -9.11
N PHE A 11 -1.78 -9.91 -8.06
CA PHE A 11 -2.30 -11.25 -7.88
C PHE A 11 -3.78 -11.18 -7.51
N GLU A 12 -4.55 -12.24 -7.77
CA GLU A 12 -6.00 -12.28 -7.52
C GLU A 12 -6.37 -12.10 -6.04
N ASP A 13 -5.42 -12.39 -5.14
CA ASP A 13 -5.53 -12.23 -3.69
C ASP A 13 -5.06 -10.85 -3.20
N ALA A 14 -4.82 -9.90 -4.10
CA ALA A 14 -4.38 -8.58 -3.73
C ALA A 14 -5.48 -7.83 -2.95
N THR A 15 -5.08 -7.31 -1.80
CA THR A 15 -5.90 -6.50 -0.92
C THR A 15 -5.21 -5.18 -0.67
N TYR A 16 -5.99 -4.16 -0.31
CA TYR A 16 -5.44 -2.88 0.06
C TYR A 16 -6.01 -2.36 1.37
N ASP A 17 -5.25 -1.46 2.00
CA ASP A 17 -5.76 -0.61 3.05
C ASP A 17 -5.01 0.72 3.09
N GLU A 18 -5.57 1.69 3.78
CA GLU A 18 -4.99 3.02 3.90
C GLU A 18 -4.52 3.29 5.32
N MET A 19 -3.46 4.09 5.46
CA MET A 19 -3.01 4.61 6.74
C MET A 19 -2.62 6.08 6.63
N THR A 20 -2.80 6.81 7.72
CA THR A 20 -2.23 8.15 7.88
C THR A 20 -0.76 8.02 8.30
N SER A 21 0.08 8.90 7.76
CA SER A 21 1.50 8.99 8.10
C SER A 21 1.95 10.45 8.16
N PRO A 22 3.13 10.76 8.74
CA PRO A 22 3.67 12.12 8.74
C PRO A 22 3.86 12.73 7.34
N VAL A 23 3.97 11.90 6.30
CA VAL A 23 4.08 12.35 4.90
C VAL A 23 2.73 12.43 4.18
N GLY A 24 1.62 12.12 4.87
CA GLY A 24 0.27 12.10 4.32
C GLY A 24 -0.33 10.70 4.28
N ARG A 25 -1.36 10.51 3.45
CA ARG A 25 -2.03 9.22 3.30
C ARG A 25 -1.17 8.26 2.48
N LEU A 26 -1.02 7.04 2.99
CA LEU A 26 -0.40 5.92 2.29
C LEU A 26 -1.47 4.89 1.96
N THR A 27 -1.45 4.38 0.73
CA THR A 27 -2.24 3.22 0.32
C THR A 27 -1.31 2.02 0.22
N LEU A 28 -1.54 1.03 1.06
CA LEU A 28 -0.76 -0.19 1.14
C LEU A 28 -1.47 -1.27 0.34
N ILE A 29 -0.76 -1.92 -0.56
CA ILE A 29 -1.27 -3.04 -1.34
C ILE A 29 -0.46 -4.27 -0.99
N THR A 30 -1.14 -5.32 -0.54
CA THR A 30 -0.54 -6.58 -0.10
C THR A 30 -1.14 -7.76 -0.83
N THR A 31 -0.41 -8.87 -0.86
CA THR A 31 -0.91 -10.17 -1.26
C THR A 31 -0.53 -11.21 -0.20
N SER A 32 -0.92 -12.47 -0.37
CA SER A 32 -0.48 -13.59 0.47
C SER A 32 1.04 -13.73 0.56
N LYS A 33 1.79 -13.20 -0.43
CA LYS A 33 3.25 -13.23 -0.47
C LYS A 33 3.92 -12.10 0.31
N GLY A 34 3.16 -11.07 0.71
CA GLY A 34 3.69 -9.92 1.43
C GLY A 34 3.23 -8.57 0.87
N LEU A 35 4.00 -7.52 1.20
CA LEU A 35 3.77 -6.17 0.70
C LEU A 35 4.14 -6.07 -0.77
N HIS A 36 3.19 -5.67 -1.61
CA HIS A 36 3.38 -5.53 -3.05
C HIS A 36 3.73 -4.10 -3.44
N ALA A 37 2.98 -3.12 -2.90
CA ALA A 37 3.22 -1.72 -3.19
C ALA A 37 2.81 -0.80 -2.04
N VAL A 38 3.51 0.33 -1.94
CA VAL A 38 3.13 1.47 -1.09
C VAL A 38 2.95 2.66 -2.02
N LEU A 39 1.74 3.17 -2.09
CA LEU A 39 1.39 4.34 -2.90
C LEU A 39 1.28 5.57 -1.99
N TRP A 40 1.82 6.68 -2.46
CA TRP A 40 1.90 7.92 -1.71
C TRP A 40 1.70 9.13 -2.64
N GLY A 41 1.10 10.20 -2.09
CA GLY A 41 0.98 11.49 -2.76
C GLY A 41 0.16 11.43 -4.05
N ASN A 42 0.77 11.83 -5.16
CA ASN A 42 0.12 11.96 -6.47
C ASN A 42 -0.23 10.63 -7.16
N ALA A 43 -0.04 9.49 -6.49
CA ALA A 43 -0.52 8.20 -7.00
C ALA A 43 -2.03 8.23 -7.25
N HIS A 44 -2.80 8.89 -6.38
CA HIS A 44 -4.25 9.07 -6.54
C HIS A 44 -4.65 10.04 -7.67
N GLU A 45 -3.74 10.91 -8.12
CA GLU A 45 -4.00 11.81 -9.26
C GLU A 45 -3.87 11.09 -10.62
N ASN A 46 -3.35 9.87 -10.62
CA ASN A 46 -3.24 9.08 -11.83
C ASN A 46 -4.45 8.13 -11.93
N PRO A 47 -5.33 8.33 -12.93
CA PRO A 47 -6.57 7.57 -13.07
C PRO A 47 -6.35 6.05 -13.15
N HIS A 48 -5.17 5.62 -13.60
CA HIS A 48 -4.85 4.21 -13.69
C HIS A 48 -4.61 3.57 -12.31
N TYR A 49 -3.95 4.28 -11.39
CA TYR A 49 -3.74 3.79 -10.02
C TYR A 49 -5.04 3.84 -9.24
N GLU A 50 -5.82 4.90 -9.39
CA GLU A 50 -7.14 5.03 -8.78
C GLU A 50 -8.08 3.89 -9.21
N LYS A 51 -8.21 3.64 -10.52
CA LYS A 51 -9.03 2.54 -11.07
C LYS A 51 -8.58 1.18 -10.54
N MET A 52 -7.28 0.99 -10.39
CA MET A 52 -6.69 -0.24 -9.88
C MET A 52 -6.98 -0.43 -8.39
N ILE A 53 -6.79 0.60 -7.54
CA ILE A 53 -7.15 0.54 -6.11
C ILE A 53 -8.65 0.23 -5.94
N ASN A 54 -9.50 0.89 -6.73
CA ASN A 54 -10.94 0.67 -6.71
C ASN A 54 -11.36 -0.75 -7.16
N SER A 55 -10.49 -1.46 -7.89
CA SER A 55 -10.73 -2.86 -8.27
C SER A 55 -10.29 -3.88 -7.22
N LEU A 56 -9.49 -3.46 -6.23
CA LEU A 56 -9.00 -4.31 -5.16
C LEU A 56 -10.00 -4.39 -4.02
N ARG A 57 -9.95 -5.48 -3.25
CA ARG A 57 -10.73 -5.60 -2.01
C ARG A 57 -10.02 -4.85 -0.89
N GLN A 58 -10.74 -3.95 -0.21
CA GLN A 58 -10.23 -3.36 1.02
C GLN A 58 -10.29 -4.39 2.16
N SER A 59 -9.18 -4.59 2.87
CA SER A 59 -9.12 -5.48 4.03
C SER A 59 -8.28 -4.85 5.13
N LYS A 60 -8.82 -4.75 6.35
CA LYS A 60 -8.10 -4.17 7.51
C LYS A 60 -7.40 -5.22 8.36
N ASN A 61 -7.75 -6.49 8.16
CA ASN A 61 -7.42 -7.58 9.07
C ASN A 61 -6.42 -8.58 8.46
N GLU A 62 -5.91 -8.34 7.25
CA GLU A 62 -4.83 -9.16 6.71
C GLU A 62 -3.60 -9.01 7.59
N GLU A 63 -3.03 -10.15 8.02
CA GLU A 63 -1.87 -10.18 8.91
C GLU A 63 -0.71 -9.35 8.33
N THR A 64 -0.49 -9.42 7.02
CA THR A 64 0.53 -8.65 6.30
C THR A 64 0.26 -7.14 6.37
N LEU A 65 -0.99 -6.69 6.23
CA LEU A 65 -1.34 -5.27 6.32
C LEU A 65 -1.16 -4.75 7.73
N VAL A 66 -1.62 -5.50 8.73
CA VAL A 66 -1.48 -5.14 10.14
C VAL A 66 0.00 -5.01 10.51
N LYS A 67 0.82 -6.02 10.16
CA LYS A 67 2.28 -5.97 10.41
C LYS A 67 2.94 -4.81 9.68
N THR A 68 2.62 -4.60 8.41
CA THR A 68 3.20 -3.50 7.62
C THR A 68 2.88 -2.14 8.23
N LYS A 69 1.61 -1.90 8.63
CA LYS A 69 1.20 -0.66 9.29
C LYS A 69 1.94 -0.42 10.59
N GLN A 70 2.13 -1.47 11.39
CA GLN A 70 2.92 -1.40 12.61
C GLN A 70 4.38 -1.02 12.31
N GLN A 71 5.03 -1.71 11.36
CA GLN A 71 6.42 -1.44 11.00
C GLN A 71 6.61 -0.02 10.45
N LEU A 72 5.69 0.46 9.60
CA LEU A 72 5.71 1.83 9.09
C LEU A 72 5.54 2.84 10.23
N THR A 73 4.66 2.56 11.19
CA THR A 73 4.50 3.41 12.38
C THR A 73 5.79 3.47 13.20
N GLU A 74 6.43 2.34 13.46
CA GLU A 74 7.72 2.27 14.15
C GLU A 74 8.82 3.03 13.40
N TYR A 75 8.84 2.93 12.07
CA TYR A 75 9.79 3.64 11.21
C TYR A 75 9.59 5.15 11.28
N PHE A 76 8.35 5.63 11.13
CA PHE A 76 8.03 7.05 11.25
C PHE A 76 8.28 7.61 12.66
N GLN A 77 8.22 6.77 13.69
CA GLN A 77 8.63 7.13 15.06
C GLN A 77 10.15 7.09 15.29
N GLY A 78 10.94 6.66 14.29
CA GLY A 78 12.39 6.50 14.41
C GLY A 78 12.83 5.29 15.24
N LYS A 79 11.90 4.42 15.66
CA LYS A 79 12.18 3.20 16.44
C LYS A 79 12.72 2.07 15.56
N ARG A 80 12.24 1.98 14.32
CA ARG A 80 12.67 0.99 13.33
C ARG A 80 13.58 1.64 12.31
N LYS A 81 14.71 0.99 12.02
CA LYS A 81 15.69 1.41 11.00
C LYS A 81 15.85 0.40 9.85
N MET A 82 15.25 -0.79 9.96
CA MET A 82 15.33 -1.88 8.99
C MET A 82 13.97 -2.57 8.83
N PHE A 83 13.65 -3.04 7.62
CA PHE A 83 12.39 -3.71 7.29
C PHE A 83 12.61 -5.19 7.00
#